data_AF-A0A430JUE7-F1
#
_entry.id   AF-A0A430JUE7-F1
#
_cell.length_a   1.000
_cell.length_b   1.000
_cell.length_c   1.000
_cell.angle_alpha   90.00
_cell.angle_beta   90.00
_cell.angle_gamma   90.00
#
_symmetry.space_group_name_H-M   'P 1'
#
loop_
_entity.id
_entity.type
_entity.pdbx_description
1 polymer ?
#
loop_
_entity_poly.entity_id
_entity_poly.type
_entity_poly.pdbx_seq_one_letter_code
_entity_poly.pdbx_strand_id
1 'polypeptide(L)'
;MIVRQSPQDSALHRAMHGEDALWDMDAQLLAHIADHVAWLVWAKTADGQKGRNRPKPIPRPGVEPAQGGERHIGTAAPVDVILSMC
;
A
#
# COMPACT_ATOMS: atom_id res chain seq x y z
N MET A 1 -11.64 25.31 -14.43
CA MET A 1 -10.34 25.01 -13.78
C MET A 1 -9.37 24.54 -14.86
N ILE A 2 -8.40 25.39 -15.24
CA ILE A 2 -7.50 25.18 -16.41
C ILE A 2 -6.55 23.99 -16.21
N VAL A 3 -6.08 23.76 -14.98
CA VAL A 3 -5.14 22.67 -14.65
C VAL A 3 -5.74 21.28 -14.93
N ARG A 4 -7.04 21.08 -14.70
CA ARG A 4 -7.72 19.79 -14.94
C ARG A 4 -7.82 19.41 -16.42
N GLN A 5 -7.73 20.38 -17.32
CA GLN A 5 -7.85 20.21 -18.77
C GLN A 5 -6.48 20.19 -19.45
N SER A 6 -5.40 20.38 -18.68
CA SER A 6 -4.04 20.30 -19.19
C SER A 6 -3.65 18.85 -19.44
N PRO A 7 -2.91 18.56 -20.53
CA PRO A 7 -2.19 17.30 -20.67
C PRO A 7 -1.30 17.01 -19.46
N GLN A 8 -1.15 15.73 -19.12
CA GLN A 8 -0.41 15.26 -17.94
C GLN A 8 1.11 15.47 -18.10
N ASP A 9 1.60 15.49 -19.34
CA ASP A 9 2.98 15.79 -19.73
C ASP A 9 3.27 17.29 -19.90
N SER A 10 2.30 18.17 -19.61
CA SER A 10 2.51 19.61 -19.76
C SER A 10 3.43 20.18 -18.67
N ALA A 11 4.15 21.24 -19.00
CA ALA A 11 4.98 21.96 -18.02
C ALA A 11 4.14 22.53 -16.86
N LEU A 12 2.90 22.94 -17.12
CA LEU A 12 1.97 23.46 -16.11
C LEU A 12 1.55 22.35 -15.14
N HIS A 13 1.24 21.15 -15.64
CA HIS A 13 0.86 20.02 -14.81
C HIS A 13 2.02 19.62 -13.87
N ARG A 14 3.24 19.51 -14.40
CA ARG A 14 4.44 19.24 -13.59
C ARG A 14 4.70 20.32 -12.54
N ALA A 15 4.58 21.60 -12.90
CA ALA A 15 4.81 22.69 -11.96
C ALA A 15 3.79 22.70 -10.80
N MET A 16 2.56 22.27 -11.04
CA MET A 16 1.49 22.24 -10.02
C MET A 16 1.53 21.00 -9.13
N HIS A 17 1.94 19.85 -9.67
CA HIS A 17 1.90 18.56 -8.97
C HIS A 17 3.28 18.10 -8.47
N GLY A 18 4.38 18.76 -8.85
CA GLY A 18 5.71 18.46 -8.35
C GLY A 18 6.13 17.00 -8.62
N GLU A 19 6.64 16.32 -7.60
CA GLU A 19 7.05 14.92 -7.69
C GLU A 19 5.86 13.96 -7.92
N ASP A 20 4.65 14.34 -7.51
CA ASP A 20 3.44 13.53 -7.76
C ASP A 20 3.10 13.46 -9.25
N ALA A 21 3.57 14.41 -10.06
CA ALA A 21 3.39 14.37 -11.51
C ALA A 21 4.09 13.17 -12.18
N LEU A 22 5.07 12.55 -11.51
CA LEU A 22 5.74 11.33 -11.97
C LEU A 22 4.91 10.07 -11.70
N TRP A 23 3.89 10.16 -10.82
CA TRP A 23 3.01 9.06 -10.45
C TRP A 23 1.73 9.10 -11.26
N ASP A 24 1.87 8.91 -12.58
CA ASP A 24 0.72 8.68 -13.44
C ASP A 24 0.04 7.33 -13.15
N MET A 25 -1.10 7.09 -13.81
CA MET A 25 -1.87 5.86 -13.61
C MET A 25 -1.05 4.61 -13.94
N ASP A 26 -0.21 4.68 -14.98
CA ASP A 26 0.60 3.56 -15.42
C ASP A 26 1.69 3.25 -14.39
N ALA A 27 2.38 4.26 -13.86
CA ALA A 27 3.34 4.12 -12.77
C ALA A 27 2.70 3.54 -11.51
N GLN A 28 1.48 3.98 -11.17
CA GLN A 28 0.72 3.43 -10.06
C GLN A 28 0.39 1.95 -10.27
N LEU A 29 -0.11 1.58 -11.45
CA LEU A 29 -0.45 0.19 -11.78
C LEU A 29 0.79 -0.70 -11.83
N LEU A 30 1.90 -0.22 -12.39
CA LEU A 30 3.16 -0.95 -12.43
C LEU A 30 3.72 -1.18 -11.02
N ALA A 31 3.67 -0.16 -10.16
CA ALA A 31 4.06 -0.32 -8.75
C ALA A 31 3.17 -1.33 -8.02
N HIS A 32 1.85 -1.31 -8.27
CA HIS A 32 0.93 -2.33 -7.74
C HIS A 32 1.31 -3.74 -8.18
N ILE A 33 1.62 -3.94 -9.47
CA ILE A 33 2.05 -5.25 -9.98
C ILE A 33 3.36 -5.67 -9.31
N ALA A 34 4.35 -4.78 -9.21
CA ALA A 34 5.64 -5.06 -8.59
C ALA A 34 5.48 -5.47 -7.11
N ASP A 35 4.62 -4.77 -6.35
CA ASP A 35 4.32 -5.09 -4.96
C ASP A 35 3.73 -6.51 -4.82
N HIS A 36 2.77 -6.86 -5.68
CA HIS A 36 2.15 -8.19 -5.68
C HIS A 36 3.14 -9.29 -6.06
N VAL A 37 4.01 -9.05 -7.05
CA VAL A 37 5.05 -10.01 -7.45
C VAL A 37 6.05 -10.23 -6.31
N ALA A 38 6.53 -9.15 -5.67
CA ALA A 38 7.41 -9.25 -4.52
C ALA A 38 6.76 -10.05 -3.38
N TRP A 39 5.49 -9.80 -3.11
CA TRP A 39 4.72 -10.55 -2.12
C TRP A 39 4.59 -12.04 -2.48
N LEU A 40 4.28 -12.37 -3.73
CA LEU A 40 4.15 -13.76 -4.20
C LEU A 40 5.47 -14.53 -4.09
N VAL A 41 6.59 -13.90 -4.44
CA VAL A 41 7.92 -14.50 -4.27
C VAL A 41 8.20 -14.73 -2.78
N TRP A 42 7.97 -13.73 -1.94
CA TRP A 42 8.14 -13.83 -0.48
C TRP A 42 7.28 -14.94 0.13
N ALA A 43 6.02 -15.07 -0.28
CA ALA A 43 5.09 -16.08 0.24
C ALA A 43 5.59 -17.52 0.05
N LYS A 44 6.43 -17.75 -0.97
CA LYS A 44 7.05 -19.06 -1.26
C LYS A 44 8.31 -19.34 -0.44
N THR A 45 8.77 -18.39 0.37
CA THR A 45 9.98 -18.54 1.22
C THR A 45 9.64 -19.08 2.61
N ALA A 46 10.65 -19.58 3.33
CA ALA A 46 10.50 -19.99 4.73
C ALA A 46 10.08 -18.83 5.65
N ASP A 47 10.45 -17.59 5.32
CA ASP A 47 10.00 -16.41 6.04
C ASP A 47 8.54 -16.08 5.74
N GLY A 48 8.08 -16.30 4.51
CA GLY A 48 6.66 -16.26 4.14
C GLY A 48 5.81 -17.21 4.98
N GLN A 49 6.27 -18.46 5.12
CA GLN A 49 5.60 -19.48 5.95
C GLN A 49 5.53 -19.10 7.45
N LYS A 50 6.49 -18.30 7.92
CA LYS A 50 6.55 -17.83 9.32
C LYS A 50 5.99 -16.41 9.51
N GLY A 51 5.48 -15.78 8.45
CA GLY A 51 4.97 -14.41 8.49
C GLY A 51 6.03 -13.35 8.85
N ARG A 52 7.31 -13.58 8.56
CA ARG A 52 8.41 -12.67 8.90
C ARG A 52 8.91 -11.93 7.67
N ASN A 53 9.51 -10.76 7.88
CA ASN A 53 10.22 -9.99 6.83
C ASN A 53 9.37 -9.76 5.56
N ARG A 54 8.07 -9.50 5.72
CA ARG A 54 7.18 -9.21 4.58
C ARG A 54 7.70 -7.99 3.81
N PRO A 55 7.80 -8.04 2.47
CA PRO A 55 8.25 -6.90 1.68
C PRO A 55 7.31 -5.71 1.87
N LYS A 56 7.89 -4.51 1.95
CA LYS A 56 7.15 -3.26 2.00
C LYS A 56 6.78 -2.82 0.58
N PRO A 57 5.59 -2.25 0.37
CA PRO A 57 5.21 -1.66 -0.92
C PRO A 57 6.19 -0.56 -1.36
N ILE A 58 6.30 -0.35 -2.67
CA ILE A 58 7.04 0.79 -3.24
C ILE A 58 6.37 2.10 -2.76
N PRO A 59 7.11 3.02 -2.11
CA PRO A 59 6.57 4.28 -1.62
C PRO A 59 6.01 5.11 -2.78
N ARG A 60 4.75 5.53 -2.68
CA ARG A 60 4.07 6.32 -3.70
C ARG A 60 2.89 7.13 -3.15
N PRO A 61 2.50 8.24 -3.82
CA PRO A 61 1.40 9.09 -3.39
C PRO A 61 0.11 8.29 -3.22
N GLY A 62 -0.59 8.54 -2.10
CA GLY A 62 -1.85 7.87 -1.76
C GLY A 62 -1.72 6.45 -1.22
N VAL A 63 -0.50 5.90 -1.11
CA VAL A 63 -0.26 4.59 -0.49
C VAL A 63 0.55 4.77 0.77
N GLU A 64 -0.13 4.65 1.91
CA GLU A 64 0.54 4.68 3.21
C GLU A 64 1.49 3.48 3.34
N PRO A 65 2.74 3.68 3.79
CA PRO A 65 3.64 2.59 4.05
C PRO A 65 3.01 1.67 5.08
N ALA A 66 3.03 0.36 4.82
CA ALA A 66 2.60 -0.61 5.82
C ALA A 66 3.46 -0.44 7.07
N GLN A 67 2.90 0.24 8.08
CA GLN A 67 3.51 0.35 9.40
C GLN A 67 3.66 -1.08 9.89
N GLY A 68 4.90 -1.49 10.14
CA GLY A 68 5.24 -2.89 10.46
C GLY A 68 4.28 -3.38 11.53
N GLY A 69 3.52 -4.44 11.21
CA GLY A 69 2.27 -4.77 11.88
C GLY A 69 2.32 -4.57 13.38
N GLU A 70 1.55 -3.60 13.88
CA GLU A 70 1.21 -3.55 15.29
C GLU A 70 0.62 -4.91 15.65
N ARG A 71 1.33 -5.64 16.51
CA ARG A 71 0.86 -6.90 17.05
C ARG A 71 -0.34 -6.58 17.92
N HIS A 72 -1.52 -6.69 17.34
CA HIS A 72 -2.74 -6.78 18.11
C HIS A 72 -2.73 -8.14 18.80
N ILE A 73 -2.17 -8.19 20.01
CA ILE A 73 -2.25 -9.37 20.87
C ILE A 73 -3.69 -9.40 21.39
N GLY A 74 -4.57 -10.02 20.62
CA GLY A 74 -5.92 -10.33 21.09
C GLY A 74 -5.83 -11.42 22.15
N THR A 75 -6.21 -11.11 23.38
CA THR A 75 -6.54 -12.16 24.36
C THR A 75 -7.86 -12.79 23.92
N ALA A 76 -7.88 -14.12 23.76
CA ALA A 76 -9.11 -14.84 23.47
C ALA A 76 -10.11 -14.58 24.61
N ALA A 77 -11.19 -13.83 24.32
CA ALA A 77 -12.28 -13.66 25.25
C ALA A 77 -13.12 -14.94 25.28
N PRO A 78 -13.56 -15.40 26.45
CA PRO A 78 -14.45 -16.54 26.54
C PRO A 78 -15.84 -16.16 25.99
N VAL A 79 -16.58 -17.15 25.49
CA VAL A 79 -17.81 -16.96 24.69
C VAL A 79 -18.89 -16.17 25.46
N ASP A 80 -18.91 -16.27 26.78
CA ASP A 80 -19.81 -15.53 27.67
C ASP A 80 -19.62 -14.01 27.59
N VAL A 81 -18.39 -13.53 27.40
CA VAL A 81 -18.09 -12.10 27.26
C VAL A 81 -18.62 -11.55 25.93
N ILE A 82 -18.64 -12.38 24.87
CA ILE A 82 -19.14 -11.99 23.54
C ILE A 82 -20.66 -11.83 23.56
N LEU A 83 -21.37 -12.74 24.23
CA LEU A 83 -22.83 -12.74 24.30
C LEU A 83 -23.40 -11.61 25.18
N SER A 84 -22.59 -11.01 26.07
CA SER A 84 -22.99 -9.89 26.91
C SER A 84 -22.89 -8.51 26.23
N MET A 85 -22.37 -8.44 24.99
CA MET A 85 -22.17 -7.19 24.24
C MET A 85 -23.19 -6.99 23.11
N CYS A 86 -24.15 -7.90 22.96
CA CYS A 86 -25.34 -7.80 22.11
C CYS A 86 -26.57 -7.49 22.96
#